data_AF-A0A1G4Z3Q4-F1
#
_entry.id   AF-A0A1G4Z3Q4-F1
#
_cell.length_a   1.000
_cell.length_b   1.000
_cell.length_c   1.000
_cell.angle_alpha   90.00
_cell.angle_beta   90.00
_cell.angle_gamma   90.00
#
_symmetry.space_group_name_H-M   'P 1'
#
loop_
_entity.id
_entity.type
_entity.pdbx_description
1 polymer ?
#
loop_
_entity_poly.entity_id
_entity_poly.type
_entity_poly.pdbx_seq_one_letter_code
_entity_poly.pdbx_strand_id
1 'polypeptide(L)'
;MNSTPRRRLAVVAAAGTLVGVDLAAKGAVERYLPDGQTLDLGLVDLRLGYNTGAAFSMGNGLPAWVLVAVTAAITLAVAGYAWRIAGRPGSPAAVLVGLTAVLAGALGNLIDRAGDGRVTDYLYTGWFATFNLADVSITLGAITVAGVSLLVADPGPQSHSTDSRPTRAPEGPPPPSGEKSSPLEIAVVERGGRPDRRRLRGPGTRTPRYNRGSHPL
;
A
#
# COMPACT_ATOMS: atom_id res chain seq x y z
N MET A 1 -8.53 -22.23 16.35
CA MET A 1 -7.36 -22.91 15.75
C MET A 1 -6.52 -21.87 15.01
N ASN A 2 -5.22 -21.80 15.26
CA ASN A 2 -4.32 -20.79 14.66
C ASN A 2 -4.23 -21.01 13.14
N SER A 3 -4.89 -20.16 12.33
CA SER A 3 -4.87 -20.25 10.86
C SER A 3 -3.59 -19.70 10.23
N THR A 4 -2.80 -18.95 10.99
CA THR A 4 -1.54 -18.33 10.56
C THR A 4 -0.55 -19.28 9.87
N PRO A 5 -0.12 -20.41 10.47
CA PRO A 5 0.82 -21.33 9.82
C PRO A 5 0.26 -21.91 8.52
N ARG A 6 -1.04 -22.22 8.48
CA ARG A 6 -1.71 -22.74 7.27
C ARG A 6 -1.71 -21.71 6.14
N ARG A 7 -1.96 -20.44 6.45
CA ARG A 7 -1.94 -19.35 5.45
C ARG A 7 -0.54 -19.10 4.90
N ARG A 8 0.48 -19.10 5.75
CA ARG A 8 1.88 -18.97 5.30
C ARG A 8 2.28 -20.13 4.40
N LEU A 9 1.94 -21.36 4.79
CA LEU A 9 2.18 -22.54 3.97
C LEU A 9 1.45 -22.43 2.62
N ALA A 10 0.18 -21.98 2.62
CA ALA A 10 -0.58 -21.78 1.39
C ALA A 10 0.06 -20.73 0.47
N VAL A 11 0.56 -19.62 1.01
CA VAL A 11 1.29 -18.59 0.25
C VAL A 11 2.56 -19.18 -0.38
N VAL A 12 3.37 -19.91 0.41
CA VAL A 12 4.61 -20.53 -0.10
C VAL A 12 4.31 -21.57 -1.18
N ALA A 13 3.33 -22.45 -0.94
CA ALA A 13 2.94 -23.49 -1.89
C ALA A 13 2.38 -22.89 -3.19
N ALA A 14 1.52 -21.88 -3.10
CA ALA A 14 0.96 -21.21 -4.26
C ALA A 14 2.04 -20.42 -5.03
N ALA A 15 2.91 -19.70 -4.34
CA ALA A 15 4.02 -19.00 -4.99
C ALA A 15 4.97 -19.98 -5.71
N GLY A 16 5.36 -21.07 -5.04
CA GLY A 16 6.20 -22.11 -5.64
C GLY A 16 5.55 -22.79 -6.85
N THR A 17 4.23 -23.01 -6.80
CA THR A 17 3.48 -23.57 -7.93
C THR A 17 3.49 -22.62 -9.12
N LEU A 18 3.17 -21.33 -8.91
CA LEU A 18 3.16 -20.32 -9.97
C LEU A 18 4.55 -20.14 -10.60
N VAL A 19 5.61 -20.10 -9.78
CA VAL A 19 7.01 -20.06 -10.27
C VAL A 19 7.33 -21.30 -11.09
N GLY A 20 6.96 -22.49 -10.60
CA GLY A 20 7.19 -23.75 -11.31
C GLY A 20 6.50 -23.78 -12.68
N VAL A 21 5.27 -23.26 -12.77
CA VAL A 21 4.53 -23.16 -14.04
C VAL A 21 5.21 -22.18 -15.00
N ASP A 22 5.63 -21.01 -14.53
CA ASP A 22 6.34 -20.01 -15.36
C ASP A 22 7.65 -20.58 -15.93
N LEU A 23 8.50 -21.16 -15.07
CA LEU A 23 9.78 -21.74 -15.48
C LEU A 23 9.59 -22.93 -16.44
N ALA A 24 8.58 -23.77 -16.20
CA ALA A 24 8.26 -24.87 -17.10
C ALA A 24 7.81 -24.37 -18.48
N ALA A 25 6.99 -23.30 -18.53
CA ALA A 25 6.56 -22.70 -19.78
C ALA A 25 7.74 -22.09 -20.56
N LYS A 26 8.62 -21.35 -19.89
CA LYS A 26 9.84 -20.78 -20.48
C LYS A 26 10.75 -21.88 -21.05
N GLY A 27 11.06 -22.90 -20.25
CA GLY A 27 11.88 -24.02 -20.69
C GLY A 27 11.25 -24.84 -21.81
N ALA A 28 9.92 -24.93 -21.86
CA ALA A 28 9.22 -25.58 -22.97
C ALA A 28 9.35 -24.76 -24.27
N VAL A 29 9.12 -23.44 -24.21
CA VAL A 29 9.25 -22.59 -25.40
C VAL A 29 10.69 -22.57 -25.92
N GLU A 30 11.69 -22.40 -25.04
CA GLU A 30 13.10 -22.43 -25.43
C GLU A 30 13.52 -23.75 -26.09
N ARG A 31 12.93 -24.87 -25.67
CA ARG A 31 13.27 -26.20 -26.19
C ARG A 31 12.56 -26.52 -27.51
N TYR A 32 11.32 -26.08 -27.66
CA TYR A 32 10.44 -26.56 -28.73
C TYR A 32 10.12 -25.51 -29.79
N LEU A 33 10.32 -24.21 -29.54
CA LEU A 33 10.05 -23.14 -30.49
C LEU A 33 11.37 -22.62 -31.08
N PRO A 34 11.66 -22.89 -32.37
CA PRO A 34 12.88 -22.42 -33.01
C PRO A 34 12.96 -20.89 -33.09
N ASP A 35 14.18 -20.34 -33.04
CA ASP A 35 14.42 -18.91 -33.17
C ASP A 35 13.76 -18.33 -34.44
N GLY A 36 13.06 -17.21 -34.26
CA GLY A 36 12.40 -16.49 -35.35
C GLY A 36 11.07 -17.08 -35.81
N GLN A 37 10.63 -18.24 -35.30
CA GLN A 37 9.29 -18.75 -35.57
C GLN A 37 8.23 -18.11 -34.67
N THR A 38 7.03 -17.96 -35.21
CA THR A 38 5.83 -17.58 -34.47
C THR A 38 4.82 -18.71 -34.63
N LEU A 39 4.36 -19.26 -33.50
CA LEU A 39 3.28 -20.23 -33.49
C LEU A 39 1.96 -19.50 -33.26
N ASP A 40 1.12 -19.47 -34.28
CA ASP A 40 -0.19 -18.84 -34.25
C ASP A 40 -1.15 -19.64 -33.35
N LEU A 41 -1.66 -19.00 -32.28
CA LEU A 41 -2.72 -19.56 -31.43
C LEU A 41 -4.00 -18.70 -31.48
N GLY A 42 -4.09 -17.76 -32.43
CA GLY A 42 -5.21 -16.88 -32.67
C GLY A 42 -5.14 -15.56 -31.90
N LEU A 43 -5.49 -15.56 -30.61
CA LEU A 43 -5.55 -14.31 -29.83
C LEU A 43 -4.18 -13.89 -29.26
N VAL A 44 -3.35 -14.87 -28.93
CA VAL A 44 -2.00 -14.66 -28.37
C VAL A 44 -1.11 -15.74 -28.96
N ASP A 45 -0.13 -15.36 -29.75
CA ASP A 45 0.81 -16.26 -30.39
C ASP A 45 1.98 -16.57 -29.46
N LEU A 46 2.72 -17.64 -29.77
CA LEU A 46 4.01 -17.90 -29.14
C LEU A 46 5.13 -17.43 -30.06
N ARG A 47 5.99 -16.56 -29.54
CA ARG A 47 7.20 -16.09 -30.22
C ARG A 47 8.31 -15.91 -29.21
N LEU A 48 9.36 -16.72 -29.32
CA LEU A 48 10.52 -16.66 -28.43
C LEU A 48 11.24 -15.31 -28.57
N GLY A 49 11.45 -14.65 -27.43
CA GLY A 49 12.16 -13.39 -27.30
C GLY A 49 12.97 -13.37 -26.00
N TYR A 50 14.06 -12.61 -26.03
CA TYR A 50 14.98 -12.48 -24.90
C TYR A 50 15.09 -11.02 -24.50
N ASN A 51 14.62 -10.68 -23.30
CA ASN A 51 14.63 -9.32 -22.79
C ASN A 51 15.79 -9.09 -21.82
N THR A 52 16.74 -8.26 -22.22
CA THR A 52 17.92 -7.86 -21.42
C THR A 52 17.65 -6.64 -20.53
N GLY A 53 16.52 -5.97 -20.70
CA GLY A 53 16.10 -4.81 -19.91
C GLY A 53 15.08 -5.17 -18.82
N ALA A 54 14.47 -4.14 -18.23
CA ALA A 54 13.23 -4.28 -17.46
C ALA A 54 11.99 -4.17 -18.38
N ALA A 55 10.80 -4.01 -17.81
CA ALA A 55 9.57 -3.79 -18.57
C ALA A 55 9.72 -2.60 -19.56
N PHE A 56 9.14 -2.73 -20.77
CA PHE A 56 9.19 -1.70 -21.83
C PHE A 56 10.61 -1.28 -22.27
N SER A 57 11.59 -2.18 -22.14
CA SER A 57 13.01 -1.85 -22.37
C SER A 57 13.54 -0.72 -21.48
N MET A 58 12.86 -0.39 -20.36
CA MET A 58 13.44 0.52 -19.37
C MET A 58 14.70 -0.11 -18.77
N GLY A 59 15.77 0.67 -18.67
CA GLY A 59 17.06 0.17 -18.20
C GLY A 59 17.81 -0.66 -19.23
N ASN A 60 17.42 -0.63 -20.51
CA ASN A 60 18.25 -1.19 -21.57
C ASN A 60 19.64 -0.51 -21.56
N GLY A 61 20.71 -1.28 -21.43
CA GLY A 61 22.07 -0.79 -21.24
C GLY A 61 22.54 -0.69 -19.78
N LEU A 62 21.67 -0.92 -18.78
CA LEU A 62 22.14 -1.16 -17.42
C LEU A 62 22.85 -2.52 -17.35
N PRO A 63 23.90 -2.65 -16.50
CA PRO A 63 24.50 -3.95 -16.25
C PRO A 63 23.48 -4.94 -15.70
N ALA A 64 23.50 -6.18 -16.18
CA ALA A 64 22.55 -7.23 -15.76
C ALA A 64 22.50 -7.40 -14.23
N TRP A 65 23.62 -7.28 -13.54
CA TRP A 65 23.69 -7.37 -12.08
C TRP A 65 22.85 -6.30 -11.36
N VAL A 66 22.68 -5.11 -11.96
CA VAL A 66 21.83 -4.04 -11.40
C VAL A 66 20.36 -4.47 -11.47
N LEU A 67 19.93 -5.02 -12.61
CA LEU A 67 18.56 -5.50 -12.79
C LEU A 67 18.25 -6.67 -11.86
N VAL A 68 19.21 -7.60 -11.70
CA VAL A 68 19.11 -8.69 -10.71
C VAL A 68 18.97 -8.13 -9.30
N ALA A 69 19.84 -7.19 -8.90
CA ALA A 69 19.82 -6.62 -7.55
C ALA A 69 18.51 -5.89 -7.23
N VAL A 70 18.00 -5.07 -8.17
CA VAL A 70 16.74 -4.36 -8.01
C VAL A 70 15.56 -5.33 -7.93
N THR A 71 15.51 -6.31 -8.84
CA THR A 71 14.43 -7.31 -8.86
C THR A 71 14.46 -8.17 -7.59
N ALA A 72 15.65 -8.54 -7.11
CA ALA A 72 15.82 -9.25 -5.84
C ALA A 72 15.34 -8.43 -4.65
N ALA A 73 15.70 -7.13 -4.59
CA ALA A 73 15.25 -6.25 -3.51
C ALA A 73 13.72 -6.12 -3.47
N ILE A 74 13.07 -5.93 -4.64
CA ILE A 74 11.61 -5.88 -4.74
C ILE A 74 10.99 -7.22 -4.33
N THR A 75 11.54 -8.33 -4.81
CA THR A 75 11.05 -9.69 -4.49
C THR A 75 11.10 -9.95 -2.97
N LEU A 76 12.21 -9.60 -2.31
CA LEU A 76 12.36 -9.74 -0.86
C LEU A 76 11.40 -8.83 -0.09
N ALA A 77 11.19 -7.60 -0.55
CA ALA A 77 10.24 -6.67 0.07
C ALA A 77 8.79 -7.21 -0.02
N VAL A 78 8.38 -7.70 -1.19
CA VAL A 78 7.05 -8.32 -1.38
C VAL A 78 6.92 -9.60 -0.56
N ALA A 79 7.95 -10.45 -0.51
CA ALA A 79 7.96 -11.67 0.31
C ALA A 79 7.78 -11.36 1.80
N GLY A 80 8.55 -10.39 2.33
CA GLY A 80 8.43 -9.94 3.72
C GLY A 80 7.05 -9.36 4.02
N TYR A 81 6.49 -8.58 3.10
CA TYR A 81 5.15 -8.03 3.24
C TYR A 81 4.08 -9.12 3.22
N ALA A 82 4.12 -10.04 2.25
CA ALA A 82 3.21 -11.19 2.16
C ALA A 82 3.27 -12.06 3.43
N TRP A 83 4.47 -12.34 3.95
CA TRP A 83 4.67 -13.09 5.19
C TRP A 83 4.04 -12.42 6.41
N ARG A 84 4.17 -11.09 6.49
CA ARG A 84 3.56 -10.26 7.54
C ARG A 84 2.03 -10.27 7.41
N ILE A 85 1.49 -10.07 6.22
CA ILE A 85 0.03 -10.06 5.97
C ILE A 85 -0.58 -11.45 6.24
N ALA A 86 0.11 -12.53 5.89
CA ALA A 86 -0.35 -13.91 6.13
C ALA A 86 -0.44 -14.23 7.62
N GLY A 87 0.41 -13.58 8.44
CA GLY A 87 0.40 -13.69 9.89
C GLY A 87 -0.65 -12.84 10.60
N ARG A 88 -1.27 -11.87 9.93
CA ARG A 88 -2.28 -10.98 10.53
C ARG A 88 -3.67 -11.61 10.42
N PRO A 89 -4.38 -11.79 11.56
CA PRO A 89 -5.80 -12.16 11.54
C PRO A 89 -6.63 -11.10 10.80
N GLY A 90 -7.66 -11.53 10.07
CA GLY A 90 -8.58 -10.62 9.38
C GLY A 90 -8.03 -9.95 8.12
N SER A 91 -6.80 -10.23 7.68
CA SER A 91 -6.30 -9.68 6.42
C SER A 91 -7.09 -10.24 5.22
N PRO A 92 -7.48 -9.40 4.24
CA PRO A 92 -8.27 -9.85 3.10
C PRO A 92 -7.55 -10.95 2.32
N ALA A 93 -8.27 -12.05 2.04
CA ALA A 93 -7.71 -13.17 1.27
C ALA A 93 -7.24 -12.72 -0.12
N ALA A 94 -7.99 -11.82 -0.77
CA ALA A 94 -7.64 -11.26 -2.07
C ALA A 94 -6.29 -10.51 -2.06
N VAL A 95 -5.95 -9.79 -1.00
CA VAL A 95 -4.63 -9.14 -0.87
C VAL A 95 -3.53 -10.19 -0.82
N LEU A 96 -3.72 -11.30 -0.09
CA LEU A 96 -2.73 -12.37 -0.07
C LEU A 96 -2.58 -13.05 -1.43
N VAL A 97 -3.68 -13.30 -2.14
CA VAL A 97 -3.64 -13.86 -3.49
C VAL A 97 -2.85 -12.93 -4.42
N GLY A 98 -3.15 -11.64 -4.40
CA GLY A 98 -2.46 -10.65 -5.22
C GLY A 98 -0.96 -10.56 -4.90
N LEU A 99 -0.60 -10.49 -3.61
CA LEU A 99 0.81 -10.49 -3.18
C LEU A 99 1.55 -11.77 -3.55
N THR A 100 0.87 -12.92 -3.48
CA THR A 100 1.43 -14.23 -3.87
C THR A 100 1.73 -14.26 -5.37
N ALA A 101 0.82 -13.73 -6.20
CA ALA A 101 1.01 -13.64 -7.64
C ALA A 101 2.16 -12.69 -8.02
N VAL A 102 2.24 -11.50 -7.38
CA VAL A 102 3.36 -10.57 -7.58
C VAL A 102 4.68 -11.20 -7.15
N LEU A 103 4.71 -11.85 -5.99
CA LEU A 103 5.91 -12.55 -5.50
C LEU A 103 6.37 -13.63 -6.47
N ALA A 104 5.43 -14.46 -6.94
CA ALA A 104 5.75 -15.55 -7.86
C ALA A 104 6.31 -15.04 -9.18
N GLY A 105 5.65 -14.06 -9.83
CA GLY A 105 6.15 -13.53 -11.09
C GLY A 105 7.48 -12.79 -10.94
N ALA A 106 7.67 -12.01 -9.86
CA ALA A 106 8.93 -11.34 -9.59
C ALA A 106 10.08 -12.36 -9.38
N LEU A 107 9.81 -13.46 -8.67
CA LEU A 107 10.78 -14.52 -8.45
C LEU A 107 11.09 -15.30 -9.74
N GLY A 108 10.10 -15.63 -10.57
CA GLY A 108 10.32 -16.28 -11.87
C GLY A 108 11.23 -15.45 -12.79
N ASN A 109 10.95 -14.16 -12.92
CA ASN A 109 11.77 -13.22 -13.70
C ASN A 109 13.15 -12.92 -13.07
N LEU A 110 13.30 -13.11 -11.75
CA LEU A 110 14.60 -13.02 -11.09
C LEU A 110 15.46 -14.25 -11.38
N ILE A 111 14.85 -15.44 -11.40
CA ILE A 111 15.53 -16.71 -11.67
C ILE A 111 16.15 -16.71 -13.06
N ASP A 112 15.40 -16.28 -14.10
CA ASP A 112 15.96 -16.14 -15.45
C ASP A 112 17.18 -15.21 -15.46
N ARG A 113 17.02 -14.00 -14.90
CA ARG A 113 18.08 -12.99 -14.89
C ARG A 113 19.32 -13.44 -14.12
N ALA A 114 19.15 -14.25 -13.08
CA ALA A 114 20.27 -14.79 -12.32
C ALA A 114 21.08 -15.82 -13.12
N GLY A 115 20.50 -16.43 -14.16
CA GLY A 115 21.18 -17.36 -15.06
C GLY A 115 22.11 -16.63 -16.04
N ASP A 116 21.53 -15.91 -16.99
CA ASP A 116 22.26 -15.30 -18.11
C ASP A 116 21.96 -13.81 -18.32
N GLY A 117 21.31 -13.16 -17.34
CA GLY A 117 21.08 -11.72 -17.33
C GLY A 117 19.90 -11.24 -18.17
N ARG A 118 19.09 -12.16 -18.71
CA ARG A 118 17.89 -11.85 -19.51
C ARG A 118 16.65 -12.57 -18.97
N VAL A 119 15.49 -12.23 -19.52
CA VAL A 119 14.21 -12.91 -19.28
C VAL A 119 13.71 -13.51 -20.58
N THR A 120 13.14 -14.70 -20.48
CA THR A 120 12.52 -15.38 -21.60
C THR A 120 11.07 -14.95 -21.74
N ASP A 121 10.80 -14.22 -22.82
CA ASP A 121 9.47 -13.74 -23.19
C ASP A 121 8.94 -14.57 -24.36
N TYR A 122 7.65 -14.89 -24.35
CA TYR A 122 7.09 -15.80 -25.36
C TYR A 122 5.65 -15.52 -25.76
N LEU A 123 4.88 -14.78 -24.97
CA LEU A 123 3.50 -14.40 -25.30
C LEU A 123 3.53 -13.15 -26.19
N TYR A 124 3.03 -13.28 -27.41
CA TYR A 124 3.08 -12.26 -28.44
C TYR A 124 1.69 -11.93 -28.96
N THR A 125 1.33 -10.65 -29.00
CA THR A 125 0.00 -10.20 -29.46
C THR A 125 0.04 -9.43 -30.77
N GLY A 126 1.23 -9.19 -31.35
CA GLY A 126 1.38 -8.37 -32.56
C GLY A 126 1.48 -6.86 -32.31
N TRP A 127 0.75 -6.33 -31.32
CA TRP A 127 0.63 -4.89 -31.07
C TRP A 127 1.22 -4.41 -29.74
N PHE A 128 1.61 -5.33 -28.85
CA PHE A 128 2.24 -5.05 -27.57
C PHE A 128 3.64 -5.69 -27.50
N ALA A 129 4.44 -5.28 -26.52
CA ALA A 129 5.71 -5.95 -26.24
C ALA A 129 5.47 -7.43 -25.91
N THR A 130 6.39 -8.32 -26.30
CA THR A 130 6.33 -9.73 -25.87
C THR A 130 6.48 -9.80 -24.35
N PHE A 131 5.78 -10.72 -23.71
CA PHE A 131 5.78 -10.89 -22.25
C PHE A 131 5.72 -12.38 -21.89
N ASN A 132 5.69 -12.69 -20.60
CA ASN A 132 5.58 -14.06 -20.10
C ASN A 132 4.53 -14.22 -19.00
N LEU A 133 4.39 -15.44 -18.47
CA LEU A 133 3.42 -15.75 -17.43
C LEU A 133 3.78 -15.11 -16.07
N ALA A 134 5.06 -14.89 -15.79
CA ALA A 134 5.50 -14.08 -14.66
C ALA A 134 4.99 -12.62 -14.76
N ASP A 135 5.04 -11.99 -15.93
CA ASP A 135 4.51 -10.63 -16.13
C ASP A 135 2.99 -10.57 -15.97
N VAL A 136 2.27 -11.58 -16.48
CA VAL A 136 0.82 -11.74 -16.25
C VAL A 136 0.53 -11.86 -14.75
N SER A 137 1.30 -12.66 -14.02
CA SER A 137 1.15 -12.87 -12.58
C SER A 137 1.39 -11.58 -11.79
N ILE A 138 2.45 -10.83 -12.12
CA ILE A 138 2.72 -9.51 -11.53
C ILE A 138 1.57 -8.56 -11.81
N THR A 139 1.10 -8.49 -13.05
CA THR A 139 0.08 -7.53 -13.48
C THR A 139 -1.26 -7.79 -12.78
N LEU A 140 -1.77 -9.03 -12.84
CA LEU A 140 -3.02 -9.42 -12.19
C LEU A 140 -2.92 -9.32 -10.66
N GLY A 141 -1.77 -9.67 -10.09
CA GLY A 141 -1.52 -9.55 -8.66
C GLY A 141 -1.53 -8.09 -8.19
N ALA A 142 -0.85 -7.20 -8.92
CA ALA A 142 -0.82 -5.77 -8.63
C ALA A 142 -2.22 -5.15 -8.76
N ILE A 143 -2.97 -5.47 -9.82
CA ILE A 143 -4.37 -5.04 -9.99
C ILE A 143 -5.23 -5.50 -8.82
N THR A 144 -5.07 -6.76 -8.37
CA THR A 144 -5.84 -7.29 -7.24
C THR A 144 -5.53 -6.53 -5.95
N VAL A 145 -4.26 -6.30 -5.64
CA VAL A 145 -3.85 -5.56 -4.43
C VAL A 145 -4.36 -4.12 -4.48
N ALA A 146 -4.20 -3.44 -5.63
CA ALA A 146 -4.65 -2.07 -5.81
C ALA A 146 -6.18 -1.96 -5.72
N GLY A 147 -6.92 -2.83 -6.42
CA GLY A 147 -8.37 -2.85 -6.40
C GLY A 147 -8.95 -3.05 -5.01
N VAL A 148 -8.42 -4.02 -4.24
CA VAL A 148 -8.87 -4.20 -2.84
C VAL A 148 -8.51 -3.00 -1.98
N SER A 149 -7.33 -2.40 -2.17
CA SER A 149 -6.91 -1.22 -1.39
C SER A 149 -7.80 -0.01 -1.65
N LEU A 150 -8.24 0.18 -2.90
CA LEU A 150 -9.16 1.27 -3.27
C LEU A 150 -10.58 1.03 -2.74
N LEU A 151 -11.04 -0.22 -2.70
CA LEU A 151 -12.38 -0.57 -2.19
C LEU A 151 -12.45 -0.53 -0.65
N VAL A 152 -11.33 -0.76 0.04
CA VAL A 152 -11.27 -0.71 1.51
C VAL A 152 -10.98 0.70 2.02
N ALA A 153 -10.45 1.59 1.17
CA ALA A 153 -10.24 2.99 1.49
C ALA A 153 -11.57 3.77 1.43
N ASP A 154 -12.52 3.47 2.32
CA ASP A 154 -13.59 4.41 2.63
C ASP A 154 -12.99 5.58 3.43
N PRO A 155 -12.97 6.83 2.91
CA PRO A 155 -12.57 7.98 3.69
C PRO A 155 -13.74 8.35 4.59
N GLY A 156 -13.91 7.61 5.69
CA GLY A 156 -14.78 8.05 6.78
C GLY A 156 -14.32 9.43 7.25
N PRO A 157 -15.22 10.41 7.47
CA PRO A 157 -14.83 11.73 7.96
C PRO A 157 -14.06 11.54 9.27
N GLN A 158 -12.78 11.92 9.28
CA GLN A 158 -12.06 12.04 10.54
C GLN A 158 -12.73 13.18 11.31
N SER A 159 -13.67 12.85 12.19
CA SER A 159 -14.09 13.78 13.22
C SER A 159 -12.87 13.95 14.11
N HIS A 160 -12.05 14.97 13.80
CA HIS A 160 -11.22 15.61 14.79
C HIS A 160 -12.18 16.15 15.86
N SER A 161 -12.56 15.30 16.81
CA SER A 161 -13.01 15.74 18.10
C SER A 161 -11.78 16.32 18.77
N THR A 162 -11.52 17.60 18.49
CA THR A 162 -10.71 18.44 19.35
C THR A 162 -11.42 18.41 20.70
N ASP A 163 -11.03 17.46 21.56
CA ASP A 163 -11.42 17.43 22.96
C ASP A 163 -10.82 18.68 23.60
N SER A 164 -11.53 19.79 23.46
CA SER A 164 -11.26 21.02 24.16
C SER A 164 -11.84 20.88 25.55
N ARG A 165 -11.35 19.90 26.31
CA ARG A 165 -11.58 19.85 27.75
C ARG A 165 -10.77 21.00 28.34
N PRO A 166 -11.38 22.00 28.98
CA PRO A 166 -10.61 23.02 29.67
C PRO A 166 -9.81 22.29 30.76
N THR A 167 -8.48 22.41 30.71
CA THR A 167 -7.59 22.06 31.80
C THR A 167 -8.15 22.65 33.09
N ARG A 168 -8.69 21.82 33.99
CA ARG A 168 -8.99 22.27 35.34
C ARG A 168 -7.66 22.71 35.96
N ALA A 169 -7.61 23.95 36.41
CA ALA A 169 -6.53 24.44 37.25
C ALA A 169 -6.38 23.52 38.49
N PRO A 170 -5.17 23.34 39.04
CA PRO A 170 -4.98 22.50 40.20
C PRO A 170 -5.82 23.01 41.37
N GLU A 171 -6.71 22.17 41.90
CA GLU A 171 -7.42 22.43 43.16
C GLU A 171 -6.37 22.64 44.26
N GLY A 172 -6.46 23.77 44.96
CA GLY A 172 -5.63 24.07 46.11
C GLY A 172 -5.85 23.06 47.26
N PRO A 173 -4.98 23.05 48.27
CA PRO A 173 -5.02 22.05 49.34
C PRO A 173 -6.36 22.08 50.09
N PRO A 174 -6.86 20.92 50.56
CA PRO A 174 -8.15 20.84 51.22
C PRO A 174 -8.15 21.64 52.53
N PRO A 175 -9.26 22.31 52.88
CA PRO A 175 -9.38 23.02 54.15
C PRO A 175 -9.40 22.04 55.33
N PRO A 176 -8.90 22.45 56.52
CA PRO A 176 -8.85 21.60 57.70
C PRO A 176 -10.27 21.26 58.20
N SER A 177 -10.43 20.00 58.60
CA SER A 177 -11.65 19.46 59.21
C SER A 177 -11.91 20.09 60.58
N GLY A 178 -12.78 21.12 60.60
CA GLY A 178 -13.26 21.79 61.80
C GLY A 178 -14.64 21.28 62.21
N GLU A 179 -14.78 21.08 63.52
CA GLU A 179 -15.93 20.55 64.25
C GLU A 179 -17.28 21.19 63.92
N LYS A 180 -18.32 20.35 64.01
CA LYS A 180 -19.73 20.77 64.03
C LYS A 180 -19.98 21.69 65.23
N SER A 181 -20.40 22.92 64.95
CA SER A 181 -21.19 23.73 65.88
C SER A 181 -22.35 24.36 65.11
N SER A 182 -23.52 24.36 65.73
CA SER A 182 -24.81 24.84 65.22
C SER A 182 -25.42 25.76 66.29
N PRO A 183 -26.51 26.47 66.02
CA PRO A 183 -26.63 27.73 65.27
C PRO A 183 -27.21 28.85 66.18
N LEU A 184 -27.30 30.11 65.68
CA LEU A 184 -28.09 31.29 66.15
C LEU A 184 -27.35 32.56 65.64
N GLU A 185 -27.90 33.71 65.24
CA GLU A 185 -29.24 34.31 65.20
C GLU A 185 -29.13 35.67 64.45
N ILE A 186 -30.12 36.01 63.62
CA ILE A 186 -30.73 37.33 63.26
C ILE A 186 -29.91 38.56 62.77
N ALA A 187 -30.54 39.25 61.79
CA ALA A 187 -30.57 40.70 61.46
C ALA A 187 -29.94 41.05 60.09
N VAL A 188 -30.72 41.31 59.03
CA VAL A 188 -31.48 42.54 58.66
C VAL A 188 -30.61 43.61 57.96
N VAL A 189 -31.24 44.31 56.99
CA VAL A 189 -30.85 45.49 56.19
C VAL A 189 -30.32 45.18 54.77
N GLU A 190 -31.16 45.13 53.74
CA GLU A 190 -31.76 46.20 52.89
C GLU A 190 -30.87 46.79 51.78
N ARG A 191 -31.41 46.72 50.54
CA ARG A 191 -31.19 47.55 49.31
C ARG A 191 -29.78 47.57 48.71
N GLY A 192 -29.57 47.54 47.41
CA GLY A 192 -30.41 47.72 46.23
C GLY A 192 -29.48 47.93 45.03
N GLY A 193 -29.99 47.83 43.80
CA GLY A 193 -29.23 48.23 42.60
C GLY A 193 -29.25 47.18 41.50
N ARG A 194 -30.15 47.38 40.55
CA ARG A 194 -30.28 46.64 39.29
C ARG A 194 -29.74 47.53 38.14
N PRO A 195 -29.70 47.06 36.88
CA PRO A 195 -28.48 46.76 36.12
C PRO A 195 -28.24 47.77 34.98
N ASP A 196 -27.13 47.65 34.23
CA ASP A 196 -27.13 48.20 32.87
C ASP A 196 -26.42 47.33 31.83
N ARG A 197 -27.07 47.25 30.66
CA ARG A 197 -26.72 46.51 29.44
C ARG A 197 -26.23 47.51 28.40
N ARG A 198 -25.20 47.17 27.62
CA ARG A 198 -25.00 47.61 26.20
C ARG A 198 -23.83 46.81 25.61
N ARG A 199 -24.07 45.91 24.64
CA ARG A 199 -23.95 46.08 23.17
C ARG A 199 -22.52 46.55 22.76
N LEU A 200 -21.78 45.82 21.92
CA LEU A 200 -21.71 45.92 20.43
C LEU A 200 -20.90 44.69 19.91
N ARG A 201 -21.43 43.75 19.11
CA ARG A 201 -21.56 43.67 17.61
C ARG A 201 -20.21 43.76 16.84
N GLY A 202 -19.87 42.69 16.10
CA GLY A 202 -18.62 42.43 15.32
C GLY A 202 -18.52 43.19 13.98
N PRO A 203 -18.12 42.61 12.81
CA PRO A 203 -17.20 41.50 12.46
C PRO A 203 -16.15 41.91 11.37
N GLY A 204 -15.21 41.03 10.94
CA GLY A 204 -14.35 41.35 9.78
C GLY A 204 -13.41 40.25 9.28
N THR A 205 -13.85 39.52 8.25
CA THR A 205 -13.08 38.61 7.38
C THR A 205 -12.25 39.35 6.32
N ARG A 206 -11.08 38.82 5.90
CA ARG A 206 -10.70 38.54 4.48
C ARG A 206 -9.19 38.20 4.29
N THR A 207 -8.93 37.06 3.67
CA THR A 207 -7.78 36.70 2.82
C THR A 207 -7.95 37.32 1.40
N PRO A 208 -7.20 36.97 0.33
CA PRO A 208 -5.83 36.42 0.14
C PRO A 208 -5.00 37.22 -0.91
N ARG A 209 -3.71 36.88 -1.15
CA ARG A 209 -3.16 36.87 -2.53
C ARG A 209 -1.83 36.12 -2.70
N TYR A 210 -1.82 35.36 -3.78
CA TYR A 210 -0.73 34.63 -4.44
C TYR A 210 -0.05 35.55 -5.47
N ASN A 211 1.26 35.46 -5.69
CA ASN A 211 1.82 35.77 -7.01
C ASN A 211 3.13 35.02 -7.31
N ARG A 212 3.16 34.46 -8.53
CA ARG A 212 4.28 33.85 -9.24
C ARG A 212 5.14 34.92 -9.92
N GLY A 213 6.42 34.62 -10.13
CA GLY A 213 7.26 35.16 -11.21
C GLY A 213 8.58 34.37 -11.22
N SER A 214 8.86 33.50 -12.20
CA SER A 214 9.26 33.73 -13.61
C SER A 214 10.78 33.94 -13.79
N HIS A 215 11.47 32.87 -14.21
CA HIS A 215 12.66 32.84 -15.08
C HIS A 215 12.32 33.47 -16.47
N PRO A 216 13.26 33.89 -17.35
CA PRO A 216 14.56 33.29 -17.75
C PRO A 216 15.71 34.34 -17.82
N LEU A 217 16.98 34.09 -18.17
CA LEU A 217 17.68 33.20 -19.13
C LEU A 217 19.02 32.73 -18.52
#